data_AF-A0AA43BF39-F1
#
_entry.id   AF-A0AA43BF39-F1
#
_cell.length_a   1.000
_cell.length_b   1.000
_cell.length_c   1.000
_cell.angle_alpha   90.00
_cell.angle_beta   90.00
_cell.angle_gamma   90.00
#
_symmetry.space_group_name_H-M   'P 1'
#
loop_
_entity.id
_entity.type
_entity.pdbx_description
1 polymer ?
#
loop_
_entity_poly.entity_id
_entity_poly.type
_entity_poly.pdbx_seq_one_letter_code
_entity_poly.pdbx_strand_id
1 'polypeptide(L)'
;MSSAVLPIKYPLDLSGVSPLNRVAGEPHVLGTSNRRSVIPSYGPFYTRGLVVRNKVTGQVLEKVTQYKAIQMMPKPTKASGQTVCAALVIEDLTVTEVEIDYQVVGGEYSTSIEAIENMIASLAVDNRPVKWGQIIGKPNAFVPTSHLHDVGDIYGFEYIVASLYSIRDAILVGDQASHQELIDMFTRMVGDVDAELDALRQLFNTHVADKENPHDVNATQVGLGNVQNFPIATQSEAEQGTLTNRYMTPQRVAQAIQALVGIKVDNHISNTNNPHNVTKTQVQLGNVQNFGLATDPEAQAGVVNNKYMTPYLVKLAIDALALPVINAHINRLDNPHQTNAAQVGLGLVQNYGVATTTEAQQGTVTNKYMTPALVRAAILATVGTDLTNHINDRNNPHGTTKGQVGLGNVLDYGMADQPTAEGGSSNTAYMSPLRVAQAITARAINPLQQQINQRVATGSDAAVNSLQISSQGYLYMDGDGSISLRVVGSRFFQFHSGGNFIAHSGRVVAAGGFQPSDRRLKKDISKLDARPLWRGFNFKQWEMIESGLKQRGAIAQDLQKVAPDLIYEYDHLSPRSKRSVKRLSVEVGNAAFEMSYAAGREVDALRAHVTNLETRLAALESKA
;
A
#
# COMPACT_ATOMS: atom_id res chain seq x y z
N MET A 1 120.00 -118.66 -99.87
CA MET A 1 121.24 -118.59 -99.06
C MET A 1 122.41 -118.33 -100.00
N SER A 2 123.31 -117.42 -99.63
CA SER A 2 124.72 -117.45 -100.04
C SER A 2 125.53 -117.13 -98.78
N SER A 3 126.69 -117.77 -98.60
CA SER A 3 127.39 -117.77 -97.32
C SER A 3 128.22 -116.51 -97.11
N ALA A 4 127.63 -115.46 -96.56
CA ALA A 4 128.36 -114.34 -95.98
C ALA A 4 129.15 -114.83 -94.75
N VAL A 5 130.42 -115.18 -94.96
CA VAL A 5 131.34 -115.60 -93.90
C VAL A 5 131.59 -114.42 -92.96
N LEU A 6 131.49 -114.65 -91.65
CA LEU A 6 131.84 -113.65 -90.63
C LEU A 6 133.27 -113.14 -90.89
N PRO A 7 133.50 -111.83 -91.06
CA PRO A 7 134.83 -111.32 -91.41
C PRO A 7 135.77 -111.45 -90.20
N ILE A 8 136.73 -112.35 -90.35
CA ILE A 8 137.76 -112.69 -89.36
C ILE A 8 138.78 -111.54 -89.30
N LYS A 9 138.82 -110.77 -88.21
CA LYS A 9 139.77 -109.65 -88.03
C LYS A 9 141.21 -110.11 -87.78
N TYR A 10 141.37 -111.24 -87.08
CA TYR A 10 142.68 -111.79 -86.69
C TYR A 10 142.85 -113.22 -87.24
N PRO A 11 143.97 -113.56 -87.91
CA PRO A 11 144.20 -114.90 -88.47
C PRO A 11 144.32 -115.95 -87.35
N LEU A 12 144.22 -117.24 -87.70
CA LEU A 12 144.33 -118.32 -86.71
C LEU A 12 145.78 -118.43 -86.18
N ASP A 13 146.00 -118.09 -84.92
CA ASP A 13 147.25 -118.34 -84.20
C ASP A 13 147.07 -119.45 -83.16
N LEU A 14 147.59 -120.65 -83.44
CA LEU A 14 147.68 -121.76 -82.49
C LEU A 14 148.99 -121.76 -81.67
N SER A 15 149.95 -120.88 -81.99
CA SER A 15 151.20 -120.72 -81.24
C SER A 15 151.06 -119.82 -80.01
N GLY A 16 150.09 -118.89 -80.03
CA GLY A 16 149.87 -117.92 -78.96
C GLY A 16 151.01 -116.91 -78.78
N VAL A 17 151.81 -116.67 -79.83
CA VAL A 17 152.93 -115.71 -79.84
C VAL A 17 153.00 -114.87 -81.11
N SER A 18 152.04 -114.99 -82.04
CA SER A 18 152.01 -114.18 -83.28
C SER A 18 151.85 -112.69 -82.96
N PRO A 19 152.75 -111.80 -83.40
CA PRO A 19 152.58 -110.35 -83.22
C PRO A 19 151.33 -109.80 -83.89
N LEU A 20 150.87 -110.43 -84.99
CA LEU A 20 149.63 -110.06 -85.68
C LEU A 20 148.38 -110.30 -84.82
N ASN A 21 148.47 -111.19 -83.84
CA ASN A 21 147.39 -111.55 -82.92
C ASN A 21 147.50 -110.85 -81.56
N ARG A 22 148.44 -109.91 -81.40
CA ARG A 22 148.51 -109.07 -80.20
C ARG A 22 147.42 -108.01 -80.25
N VAL A 23 146.46 -108.13 -79.34
CA VAL A 23 145.63 -107.00 -78.93
C VAL A 23 146.34 -106.36 -77.74
N ALA A 24 146.48 -105.03 -77.76
CA ALA A 24 147.11 -104.26 -76.69
C ALA A 24 146.25 -103.03 -76.43
N GLY A 25 146.16 -102.63 -75.16
CA GLY A 25 145.41 -101.44 -74.76
C GLY A 25 143.88 -101.55 -74.92
N GLU A 26 143.26 -102.75 -74.92
CA GLU A 26 141.80 -102.83 -75.08
C GLU A 26 141.09 -102.39 -73.78
N PRO A 27 140.27 -101.31 -73.79
CA PRO A 27 139.69 -100.74 -72.59
C PRO A 27 138.30 -101.30 -72.29
N HIS A 28 138.06 -101.69 -71.04
CA HIS A 28 136.74 -102.13 -70.57
C HIS A 28 136.33 -101.42 -69.28
N VAL A 29 135.15 -100.79 -69.30
CA VAL A 29 134.51 -100.19 -68.13
C VAL A 29 133.79 -101.29 -67.35
N LEU A 30 134.03 -101.38 -66.03
CA LEU A 30 133.42 -102.40 -65.18
C LEU A 30 132.12 -101.88 -64.56
N GLY A 31 131.04 -102.66 -64.69
CA GLY A 31 129.78 -102.35 -64.03
C GLY A 31 129.89 -102.30 -62.49
N THR A 32 128.94 -101.59 -61.87
CA THR A 32 128.83 -101.38 -60.42
C THR A 32 128.34 -102.59 -59.62
N SER A 33 128.06 -103.72 -60.28
CA SER A 33 127.58 -104.96 -59.64
C SER A 33 128.71 -105.97 -59.42
N ASN A 34 128.50 -106.92 -58.50
CA ASN A 34 129.48 -107.94 -58.11
C ASN A 34 129.86 -108.93 -59.25
N ARG A 35 129.28 -108.81 -60.46
CA ARG A 35 129.58 -109.67 -61.63
C ARG A 35 130.39 -108.88 -62.65
N ARG A 36 131.68 -108.70 -62.35
CA ARG A 36 132.61 -107.79 -63.06
C ARG A 36 133.32 -108.51 -64.21
N SER A 37 132.53 -109.12 -65.10
CA SER A 37 133.02 -109.90 -66.25
C SER A 37 133.33 -109.00 -67.45
N VAL A 38 134.54 -109.16 -67.98
CA VAL A 38 135.04 -108.59 -69.22
C VAL A 38 135.10 -109.67 -70.29
N ILE A 39 134.56 -109.36 -71.47
CA ILE A 39 134.63 -110.21 -72.68
C ILE A 39 135.44 -109.40 -73.71
N PRO A 40 136.62 -109.86 -74.13
CA PRO A 40 137.41 -109.14 -75.12
C PRO A 40 136.75 -109.18 -76.51
N SER A 41 136.75 -108.04 -77.20
CA SER A 41 135.88 -107.80 -78.36
C SER A 41 136.15 -108.74 -79.54
N TYR A 42 137.39 -109.21 -79.67
CA TYR A 42 137.88 -109.92 -80.85
C TYR A 42 137.88 -111.46 -80.74
N GLY A 43 137.48 -111.97 -79.58
CA GLY A 43 137.24 -113.40 -79.34
C GLY A 43 138.16 -114.00 -78.27
N PRO A 44 138.24 -115.35 -78.22
CA PRO A 44 138.97 -116.08 -77.19
C PRO A 44 140.47 -115.80 -77.22
N PHE A 45 141.09 -115.80 -76.05
CA PHE A 45 142.46 -115.35 -75.83
C PHE A 45 143.29 -116.36 -75.04
N TYR A 46 144.60 -116.35 -75.26
CA TYR A 46 145.55 -117.11 -74.45
C TYR A 46 145.72 -116.51 -73.06
N THR A 47 145.53 -117.31 -72.02
CA THR A 47 145.77 -116.90 -70.62
C THR A 47 147.26 -116.80 -70.25
N ARG A 48 148.14 -117.15 -71.20
CA ARG A 48 149.59 -116.94 -71.18
C ARG A 48 149.89 -115.67 -71.98
N GLY A 49 150.60 -114.72 -71.39
CA GLY A 49 150.88 -113.42 -72.02
C GLY A 49 149.72 -112.41 -71.99
N LEU A 50 148.58 -112.77 -71.38
CA LEU A 50 147.58 -111.82 -70.91
C LEU A 50 148.18 -110.93 -69.82
N VAL A 51 148.02 -109.63 -69.97
CA VAL A 51 148.26 -108.61 -68.95
C VAL A 51 146.95 -107.87 -68.74
N VAL A 52 146.51 -107.73 -67.49
CA VAL A 52 145.36 -106.91 -67.10
C VAL A 52 145.88 -105.77 -66.25
N ARG A 53 145.49 -104.53 -66.57
CA ARG A 53 145.91 -103.32 -65.87
C ARG A 53 144.68 -102.58 -65.35
N ASN A 54 144.77 -101.95 -64.19
CA ASN A 54 143.85 -100.87 -63.82
C ASN A 54 144.14 -99.69 -64.77
N LYS A 55 143.16 -99.32 -65.59
CA LYS A 55 143.33 -98.29 -66.63
C LYS A 55 143.53 -96.88 -66.05
N VAL A 56 143.05 -96.63 -64.84
CA VAL A 56 143.15 -95.33 -64.15
C VAL A 56 144.52 -95.15 -63.49
N THR A 57 145.12 -96.22 -62.94
CA THR A 57 146.41 -96.15 -62.22
C THR A 57 147.61 -96.71 -62.99
N GLY A 58 147.37 -97.40 -64.12
CA GLY A 58 148.39 -98.12 -64.88
C GLY A 58 148.92 -99.40 -64.21
N GLN A 59 148.49 -99.71 -62.97
CA GLN A 59 148.96 -100.85 -62.20
C GLN A 59 148.53 -102.17 -62.84
N VAL A 60 149.47 -103.07 -63.09
CA VAL A 60 149.19 -104.46 -63.49
C VAL A 60 148.53 -105.20 -62.32
N LEU A 61 147.40 -105.84 -62.59
CA LEU A 61 146.65 -106.63 -61.60
C LEU A 61 147.24 -108.05 -61.49
N GLU A 62 147.20 -108.61 -60.28
CA GLU A 62 147.63 -109.98 -60.03
C GLU A 62 146.59 -111.02 -60.49
N LYS A 63 147.11 -112.11 -61.08
CA LYS A 63 146.33 -113.26 -61.53
C LYS A 63 145.91 -114.12 -60.33
N VAL A 64 144.69 -114.67 -60.37
CA VAL A 64 144.01 -115.44 -59.31
C VAL A 64 143.53 -114.59 -58.13
N THR A 65 144.31 -113.62 -57.65
CA THR A 65 143.94 -112.73 -56.53
C THR A 65 143.05 -111.56 -56.97
N GLN A 66 143.50 -110.74 -57.92
CA GLN A 66 142.76 -109.55 -58.39
C GLN A 66 141.95 -109.78 -59.66
N TYR A 67 142.34 -110.74 -60.52
CA TYR A 67 141.55 -111.16 -61.67
C TYR A 67 141.66 -112.67 -61.98
N LYS A 68 140.61 -113.24 -62.58
CA LYS A 68 140.57 -114.64 -63.02
C LYS A 68 140.10 -114.71 -64.47
N ALA A 69 140.88 -115.35 -65.35
CA ALA A 69 140.40 -115.72 -66.68
C ALA A 69 139.44 -116.92 -66.54
N ILE A 70 138.26 -116.82 -67.13
CA ILE A 70 137.15 -117.79 -66.99
C ILE A 70 136.67 -118.28 -68.36
N GLN A 71 135.71 -119.22 -68.38
CA GLN A 71 135.16 -119.77 -69.62
C GLN A 71 136.26 -120.32 -70.54
N MET A 72 137.05 -121.26 -70.02
CA MET A 72 138.07 -121.98 -70.80
C MET A 72 137.40 -122.67 -71.99
N MET A 73 137.93 -122.45 -73.19
CA MET A 73 137.37 -123.00 -74.43
C MET A 73 138.08 -124.31 -74.81
N PRO A 74 137.40 -125.48 -74.76
CA PRO A 74 138.08 -126.77 -74.92
C PRO A 74 138.66 -127.00 -76.31
N LYS A 75 137.99 -126.51 -77.38
CA LYS A 75 138.45 -126.66 -78.77
C LYS A 75 139.81 -125.97 -79.02
N PRO A 76 139.95 -124.63 -78.89
CA PRO A 76 141.21 -123.95 -79.15
C PRO A 76 142.28 -124.31 -78.10
N THR A 77 141.90 -124.61 -76.85
CA THR A 77 142.85 -125.13 -75.84
C THR A 77 143.45 -126.47 -76.26
N LYS A 78 142.65 -127.39 -76.79
CA LYS A 78 143.13 -128.68 -77.32
C LYS A 78 143.94 -128.53 -78.61
N ALA A 79 143.61 -127.56 -79.47
CA ALA A 79 144.30 -127.34 -80.75
C ALA A 79 145.68 -126.67 -80.59
N SER A 80 145.84 -125.78 -79.59
CA SER A 80 147.08 -125.04 -79.32
C SER A 80 147.96 -125.67 -78.23
N GLY A 81 147.40 -126.57 -77.42
CA GLY A 81 148.05 -127.08 -76.20
C GLY A 81 148.18 -126.03 -75.07
N GLN A 82 147.55 -124.87 -75.20
CA GLN A 82 147.66 -123.76 -74.25
C GLN A 82 146.28 -123.29 -73.77
N THR A 83 146.15 -122.93 -72.49
CA THR A 83 144.86 -122.56 -71.89
C THR A 83 144.29 -121.28 -72.51
N VAL A 84 143.23 -121.44 -73.31
CA VAL A 84 142.45 -120.36 -73.95
C VAL A 84 141.17 -120.13 -73.15
N CYS A 85 140.85 -118.87 -72.88
CA CYS A 85 139.62 -118.43 -72.23
C CYS A 85 138.82 -117.46 -73.13
N ALA A 86 137.51 -117.37 -72.93
CA ALA A 86 136.64 -116.44 -73.67
C ALA A 86 136.33 -115.15 -72.88
N ALA A 87 136.50 -115.16 -71.56
CA ALA A 87 136.20 -114.02 -70.69
C ALA A 87 137.15 -113.97 -69.48
N LEU A 88 137.12 -112.86 -68.74
CA LEU A 88 137.83 -112.70 -67.47
C LEU A 88 136.96 -111.93 -66.47
N VAL A 89 137.15 -112.17 -65.18
CA VAL A 89 136.45 -111.50 -64.08
C VAL A 89 137.46 -110.73 -63.25
N ILE A 90 137.15 -109.47 -62.95
CA ILE A 90 137.93 -108.63 -62.04
C ILE A 90 137.35 -108.81 -60.63
N GLU A 91 138.13 -109.44 -59.75
CA GLU A 91 137.74 -109.73 -58.37
C GLU A 91 138.02 -108.52 -57.47
N ASP A 92 139.02 -107.71 -57.82
CA ASP A 92 139.31 -106.45 -57.12
C ASP A 92 138.18 -105.43 -57.35
N LEU A 93 137.46 -105.10 -56.28
CA LEU A 93 136.33 -104.17 -56.31
C LEU A 93 136.74 -102.69 -56.41
N THR A 94 138.02 -102.36 -56.17
CA THR A 94 138.51 -100.97 -56.20
C THR A 94 138.79 -100.46 -57.62
N VAL A 95 139.06 -101.37 -58.56
CA VAL A 95 139.32 -101.06 -59.96
C VAL A 95 138.01 -100.71 -60.67
N THR A 96 137.88 -99.53 -61.29
CA THR A 96 136.65 -99.14 -62.03
C THR A 96 136.73 -99.42 -63.53
N GLU A 97 137.91 -99.29 -64.12
CA GLU A 97 138.18 -99.61 -65.52
C GLU A 97 139.45 -100.47 -65.62
N VAL A 98 139.44 -101.43 -66.54
CA VAL A 98 140.62 -102.21 -66.89
C VAL A 98 141.03 -102.01 -68.33
N GLU A 99 142.31 -102.18 -68.58
CA GLU A 99 142.93 -102.23 -69.89
C GLU A 99 143.64 -103.58 -70.03
N ILE A 100 143.44 -104.26 -71.16
CA ILE A 100 143.98 -105.61 -71.36
C ILE A 100 144.88 -105.72 -72.59
N ASP A 101 146.01 -106.39 -72.41
CA ASP A 101 146.90 -106.81 -73.49
C ASP A 101 146.87 -108.34 -73.58
N TYR A 102 146.52 -108.91 -74.73
CA TYR A 102 146.34 -110.35 -74.88
C TYR A 102 146.68 -110.86 -76.29
N GLN A 103 146.88 -112.17 -76.40
CA GLN A 103 146.98 -112.86 -77.69
C GLN A 103 145.62 -113.48 -78.02
N VAL A 104 144.98 -113.02 -79.08
CA VAL A 104 143.70 -113.58 -79.56
C VAL A 104 143.96 -114.83 -80.40
N VAL A 105 143.15 -115.88 -80.27
CA VAL A 105 143.30 -117.10 -81.08
C VAL A 105 143.01 -116.84 -82.55
N GLY A 106 142.04 -115.97 -82.84
CA GLY A 106 141.65 -115.62 -84.21
C GLY A 106 141.07 -116.79 -85.02
N GLY A 107 141.05 -116.64 -86.34
CA GLY A 107 140.52 -117.66 -87.26
C GLY A 107 139.04 -117.94 -87.03
N GLU A 108 138.66 -119.22 -87.07
CA GLU A 108 137.29 -119.69 -86.79
C GLU A 108 136.79 -119.33 -85.37
N TYR A 109 137.67 -118.89 -84.47
CA TYR A 109 137.33 -118.46 -83.11
C TYR A 109 137.16 -116.94 -82.98
N SER A 110 137.47 -116.15 -84.01
CA SER A 110 137.36 -114.68 -83.93
C SER A 110 135.90 -114.22 -83.91
N THR A 111 135.59 -113.27 -83.03
CA THR A 111 134.32 -112.54 -83.03
C THR A 111 134.57 -111.09 -83.45
N SER A 112 133.59 -110.46 -84.10
CA SER A 112 133.60 -109.01 -84.36
C SER A 112 132.18 -108.49 -84.25
N ILE A 113 131.92 -107.66 -83.23
CA ILE A 113 130.57 -107.14 -82.94
C ILE A 113 130.12 -106.19 -84.06
N GLU A 114 131.01 -105.27 -84.47
CA GLU A 114 130.85 -104.34 -85.59
C GLU A 114 130.46 -105.05 -86.90
N ALA A 115 130.98 -106.26 -87.14
CA ALA A 115 130.63 -107.04 -88.32
C ALA A 115 129.21 -107.61 -88.29
N ILE A 116 128.71 -107.99 -87.10
CA ILE A 116 127.37 -108.55 -86.92
C ILE A 116 126.31 -107.46 -87.13
N GLU A 117 126.55 -106.25 -86.62
CA GLU A 117 125.67 -105.09 -86.83
C GLU A 117 125.55 -104.73 -88.32
N ASN A 118 126.68 -104.66 -89.03
CA ASN A 118 126.71 -104.42 -90.47
C ASN A 118 126.01 -105.53 -91.29
N MET A 119 126.14 -106.81 -90.88
CA MET A 119 125.42 -107.90 -91.52
C MET A 119 123.90 -107.79 -91.34
N ILE A 120 123.43 -107.42 -90.14
CA ILE A 120 121.99 -107.22 -89.88
C ILE A 120 121.44 -106.07 -90.75
N ALA A 121 122.16 -104.94 -90.84
CA ALA A 121 121.77 -103.81 -91.67
C ALA A 121 121.71 -104.13 -93.18
N SER A 122 122.48 -105.12 -93.65
CA SER A 122 122.54 -105.53 -95.06
C SER A 122 121.35 -106.39 -95.53
N LEU A 123 120.56 -106.94 -94.60
CA LEU A 123 119.45 -107.85 -94.93
C LEU A 123 118.17 -107.08 -95.27
N ALA A 124 117.98 -106.78 -96.56
CA ALA A 124 116.77 -106.16 -97.10
C ALA A 124 115.55 -107.12 -97.06
N VAL A 125 114.96 -107.29 -95.88
CA VAL A 125 113.76 -108.12 -95.66
C VAL A 125 112.52 -107.39 -96.19
N ASP A 126 111.89 -107.97 -97.22
CA ASP A 126 110.62 -107.47 -97.77
C ASP A 126 109.48 -107.60 -96.76
N ASN A 127 108.82 -106.48 -96.44
CA ASN A 127 107.87 -106.36 -95.34
C ASN A 127 106.44 -106.03 -95.83
N ARG A 128 106.04 -106.59 -96.99
CA ARG A 128 104.75 -106.34 -97.65
C ARG A 128 103.74 -107.47 -97.40
N PRO A 129 102.50 -107.18 -96.93
CA PRO A 129 101.50 -108.22 -96.63
C PRO A 129 100.99 -109.02 -97.85
N VAL A 130 100.78 -110.32 -97.66
CA VAL A 130 100.20 -111.25 -98.65
C VAL A 130 98.68 -111.09 -98.74
N LYS A 131 98.11 -111.14 -99.96
CA LYS A 131 96.66 -110.96 -100.18
C LYS A 131 95.89 -112.30 -100.19
N TRP A 132 94.82 -112.37 -99.38
CA TRP A 132 93.94 -113.52 -99.15
C TRP A 132 93.42 -114.27 -100.40
N GLY A 133 93.30 -113.56 -101.53
CA GLY A 133 92.82 -114.12 -102.79
C GLY A 133 93.71 -115.24 -103.36
N GLN A 134 95.02 -115.21 -103.11
CA GLN A 134 95.98 -116.16 -103.70
C GLN A 134 96.18 -117.47 -102.91
N ILE A 135 95.45 -117.66 -101.81
CA ILE A 135 95.46 -118.92 -101.04
C ILE A 135 94.48 -119.92 -101.67
N ILE A 136 95.00 -120.99 -102.26
CA ILE A 136 94.23 -122.09 -102.88
C ILE A 136 93.83 -123.11 -101.81
N GLY A 137 92.67 -123.77 -101.94
CA GLY A 137 92.26 -124.89 -101.09
C GLY A 137 91.62 -124.54 -99.74
N LYS A 138 91.17 -123.29 -99.54
CA LYS A 138 90.44 -122.87 -98.33
C LYS A 138 88.95 -123.29 -98.36
N PRO A 139 88.33 -123.65 -97.21
CA PRO A 139 86.89 -123.88 -97.10
C PRO A 139 86.05 -122.64 -97.44
N ASN A 140 84.80 -122.84 -97.90
CA ASN A 140 83.87 -121.75 -98.23
C ASN A 140 83.45 -120.91 -97.01
N ALA A 141 83.44 -121.50 -95.81
CA ALA A 141 83.22 -120.81 -94.55
C ALA A 141 84.02 -121.52 -93.44
N PHE A 142 84.51 -120.74 -92.48
CA PHE A 142 84.99 -121.24 -91.19
C PHE A 142 83.90 -121.01 -90.16
N VAL A 143 83.67 -121.97 -89.26
CA VAL A 143 82.69 -121.79 -88.17
C VAL A 143 83.26 -120.78 -87.17
N PRO A 144 82.60 -119.62 -86.93
CA PRO A 144 83.10 -118.64 -85.98
C PRO A 144 83.02 -119.21 -84.55
N THR A 145 84.08 -119.01 -83.78
CA THR A 145 84.03 -119.19 -82.32
C THR A 145 83.17 -118.08 -81.71
N SER A 146 82.49 -118.37 -80.59
CA SER A 146 81.70 -117.36 -79.88
C SER A 146 82.55 -116.16 -79.50
N HIS A 147 82.13 -114.98 -79.96
CA HIS A 147 82.76 -113.69 -79.70
C HIS A 147 81.67 -112.63 -79.54
N LEU A 148 82.03 -111.48 -78.97
CA LEU A 148 81.16 -110.31 -78.91
C LEU A 148 81.43 -109.44 -80.14
N HIS A 149 80.36 -108.91 -80.73
CA HIS A 149 80.41 -107.81 -81.69
C HIS A 149 80.21 -106.49 -80.94
N ASP A 150 80.78 -105.40 -81.45
CA ASP A 150 80.27 -104.07 -81.08
C ASP A 150 78.88 -103.87 -81.69
N VAL A 151 78.00 -103.13 -81.02
CA VAL A 151 76.64 -102.88 -81.51
C VAL A 151 76.64 -102.06 -82.81
N GLY A 152 77.68 -101.25 -83.05
CA GLY A 152 77.87 -100.52 -84.31
C GLY A 152 78.17 -101.39 -85.53
N ASP A 153 78.63 -102.63 -85.33
CA ASP A 153 78.94 -103.58 -86.42
C ASP A 153 77.72 -104.44 -86.84
N ILE A 154 76.56 -104.29 -86.19
CA ILE A 154 75.38 -105.15 -86.41
C ILE A 154 74.23 -104.39 -87.10
N TYR A 155 74.00 -104.73 -88.36
CA TYR A 155 72.86 -104.23 -89.15
C TYR A 155 71.51 -104.72 -88.60
N GLY A 156 70.51 -103.84 -88.50
CA GLY A 156 69.17 -104.13 -88.00
C GLY A 156 68.85 -103.53 -86.62
N PHE A 157 69.85 -103.01 -85.90
CA PHE A 157 69.65 -102.32 -84.61
C PHE A 157 69.01 -100.93 -84.74
N GLU A 158 68.93 -100.36 -85.95
CA GLU A 158 68.33 -99.06 -86.23
C GLU A 158 66.89 -98.96 -85.73
N TYR A 159 66.11 -100.05 -85.84
CA TYR A 159 64.73 -100.12 -85.34
C TYR A 159 64.66 -100.12 -83.81
N ILE A 160 65.64 -100.73 -83.13
CA ILE A 160 65.74 -100.74 -81.66
C ILE A 160 66.18 -99.35 -81.19
N VAL A 161 67.15 -98.72 -81.85
CA VAL A 161 67.58 -97.35 -81.56
C VAL A 161 66.44 -96.35 -81.79
N ALA A 162 65.68 -96.47 -82.88
CA ALA A 162 64.50 -95.65 -83.12
C ALA A 162 63.39 -95.86 -82.08
N SER A 163 63.18 -97.10 -81.62
CA SER A 163 62.23 -97.42 -80.54
C SER A 163 62.68 -96.83 -79.20
N LEU A 164 63.97 -96.93 -78.87
CA LEU A 164 64.56 -96.33 -77.68
C LEU A 164 64.53 -94.79 -77.71
N TYR A 165 64.74 -94.17 -78.87
CA TYR A 165 64.51 -92.73 -79.02
C TYR A 165 63.03 -92.36 -78.89
N SER A 166 62.10 -93.15 -79.46
CA SER A 166 60.66 -92.91 -79.30
C SER A 166 60.22 -93.00 -77.84
N ILE A 167 60.76 -93.97 -77.07
CA ILE A 167 60.54 -94.10 -75.63
C ILE A 167 61.19 -92.95 -74.86
N ARG A 168 62.44 -92.58 -75.18
CA ARG A 168 63.13 -91.42 -74.59
C ARG A 168 62.32 -90.14 -74.80
N ASP A 169 61.84 -89.91 -76.01
CA ASP A 169 61.15 -88.68 -76.39
C ASP A 169 59.74 -88.63 -75.78
N ALA A 170 59.05 -89.77 -75.67
CA ALA A 170 57.83 -89.87 -74.87
C ALA A 170 58.06 -89.63 -73.37
N ILE A 171 59.21 -90.02 -72.81
CA ILE A 171 59.58 -89.73 -71.41
C ILE A 171 59.97 -88.25 -71.22
N LEU A 172 60.65 -87.64 -72.21
CA LEU A 172 61.06 -86.23 -72.18
C LEU A 172 59.91 -85.24 -72.39
N VAL A 173 58.94 -85.57 -73.25
CA VAL A 173 57.68 -84.84 -73.38
C VAL A 173 56.76 -85.13 -72.19
N GLY A 174 56.77 -86.37 -71.69
CA GLY A 174 55.98 -86.81 -70.54
C GLY A 174 54.50 -86.45 -70.70
N ASP A 175 53.92 -85.89 -69.64
CA ASP A 175 52.55 -85.35 -69.65
C ASP A 175 52.54 -83.80 -69.68
N GLN A 176 53.48 -83.19 -70.42
CA GLN A 176 53.58 -81.73 -70.54
C GLN A 176 52.28 -81.08 -71.04
N ALA A 177 51.50 -81.77 -71.87
CA ALA A 177 50.21 -81.28 -72.35
C ALA A 177 49.17 -81.15 -71.22
N SER A 178 48.94 -82.21 -70.42
CA SER A 178 47.98 -82.13 -69.30
C SER A 178 48.47 -81.21 -68.18
N HIS A 179 49.79 -81.13 -67.96
CA HIS A 179 50.37 -80.12 -67.08
C HIS A 179 50.12 -78.69 -67.59
N GLN A 180 50.19 -78.43 -68.90
CA GLN A 180 49.86 -77.12 -69.47
C GLN A 180 48.38 -76.78 -69.30
N GLU A 181 47.45 -77.72 -69.56
CA GLU A 181 46.01 -77.52 -69.33
C GLU A 181 45.71 -77.20 -67.85
N LEU A 182 46.41 -77.86 -66.91
CA LEU A 182 46.33 -77.53 -65.48
C LEU A 182 46.89 -76.14 -65.18
N ILE A 183 48.04 -75.76 -65.74
CA ILE A 183 48.61 -74.41 -65.60
C ILE A 183 47.67 -73.34 -66.16
N ASP A 184 47.06 -73.58 -67.32
CA ASP A 184 46.12 -72.66 -67.97
C ASP A 184 44.81 -72.57 -67.18
N MET A 185 44.37 -73.66 -66.54
CA MET A 185 43.24 -73.67 -65.61
C MET A 185 43.53 -72.86 -64.34
N PHE A 186 44.70 -73.06 -63.72
CA PHE A 186 45.12 -72.28 -62.55
C PHE A 186 45.31 -70.79 -62.90
N THR A 187 45.88 -70.48 -64.07
CA THR A 187 46.07 -69.10 -64.53
C THR A 187 44.74 -68.38 -64.75
N ARG A 188 43.73 -69.07 -65.31
CA ARG A 188 42.36 -68.56 -65.40
C ARG A 188 41.77 -68.32 -64.01
N MET A 189 41.81 -69.31 -63.12
CA MET A 189 41.27 -69.20 -61.76
C MET A 189 41.90 -68.06 -60.95
N VAL A 190 43.21 -67.83 -61.09
CA VAL A 190 43.90 -66.69 -60.46
C VAL A 190 43.44 -65.37 -61.08
N GLY A 191 43.35 -65.28 -62.41
CA GLY A 191 42.86 -64.08 -63.10
C GLY A 191 41.41 -63.73 -62.77
N ASP A 192 40.53 -64.73 -62.62
CA ASP A 192 39.14 -64.54 -62.19
C ASP A 192 39.08 -64.00 -60.75
N VAL A 193 39.89 -64.56 -59.83
CA VAL A 193 39.98 -64.10 -58.43
C VAL A 193 40.59 -62.70 -58.31
N ASP A 194 41.62 -62.37 -59.09
CA ASP A 194 42.20 -61.02 -59.13
C ASP A 194 41.19 -60.00 -59.69
N ALA A 195 40.38 -60.37 -60.68
CA ALA A 195 39.31 -59.53 -61.22
C ALA A 195 38.17 -59.31 -60.22
N GLU A 196 37.74 -60.33 -59.48
CA GLU A 196 36.78 -60.18 -58.38
C GLU A 196 37.34 -59.30 -57.25
N LEU A 197 38.63 -59.47 -56.92
CA LEU A 197 39.31 -58.69 -55.89
C LEU A 197 39.43 -57.21 -56.26
N ASP A 198 39.76 -56.89 -57.52
CA ASP A 198 39.83 -55.51 -57.99
C ASP A 198 38.43 -54.88 -58.15
N ALA A 199 37.42 -55.64 -58.55
CA ALA A 199 36.02 -55.18 -58.53
C ALA A 199 35.54 -54.86 -57.09
N LEU A 200 35.89 -55.71 -56.12
CA LEU A 200 35.59 -55.49 -54.70
C LEU A 200 36.37 -54.29 -54.13
N ARG A 201 37.65 -54.13 -54.48
CA ARG A 201 38.46 -52.95 -54.14
C ARG A 201 37.86 -51.67 -54.71
N GLN A 202 37.40 -51.69 -55.96
CA GLN A 202 36.74 -50.55 -56.59
C GLN A 202 35.45 -50.20 -55.85
N LEU A 203 34.57 -51.18 -55.60
CA LEU A 203 33.32 -50.98 -54.86
C LEU A 203 33.56 -50.42 -53.44
N PHE A 204 34.55 -50.97 -52.72
CA PHE A 204 34.92 -50.49 -51.39
C PHE A 204 35.49 -49.08 -51.42
N ASN A 205 36.38 -48.77 -52.36
CA ASN A 205 36.93 -47.41 -52.52
C ASN A 205 35.85 -46.40 -52.93
N THR A 206 34.88 -46.78 -53.76
CA THR A 206 33.70 -45.95 -54.06
C THR A 206 32.86 -45.71 -52.81
N HIS A 207 32.62 -46.72 -51.97
CA HIS A 207 31.88 -46.54 -50.71
C HIS A 207 32.63 -45.68 -49.68
N VAL A 208 33.96 -45.78 -49.59
CA VAL A 208 34.79 -44.96 -48.69
C VAL A 208 34.95 -43.52 -49.21
N ALA A 209 34.87 -43.32 -50.53
CA ALA A 209 34.83 -41.99 -51.15
C ALA A 209 33.43 -41.34 -51.13
N ASP A 210 32.37 -42.12 -50.89
CA ASP A 210 31.01 -41.59 -50.72
C ASP A 210 30.91 -40.76 -49.44
N LYS A 211 30.37 -39.55 -49.58
CA LYS A 211 30.19 -38.55 -48.52
C LYS A 211 28.72 -38.14 -48.35
N GLU A 212 27.82 -38.92 -48.94
CA GLU A 212 26.42 -38.91 -48.56
C GLU A 212 26.16 -39.80 -47.34
N ASN A 213 25.01 -39.59 -46.72
CA ASN A 213 24.54 -40.31 -45.53
C ASN A 213 24.59 -41.84 -45.77
N PRO A 214 25.49 -42.59 -45.08
CA PRO A 214 25.89 -42.41 -43.68
C PRO A 214 27.25 -41.72 -43.37
N HIS A 215 28.04 -41.32 -44.37
CA HIS A 215 29.36 -40.70 -44.14
C HIS A 215 29.27 -39.16 -44.07
N ASP A 216 30.13 -38.54 -43.24
CA ASP A 216 30.29 -37.08 -43.04
C ASP A 216 28.97 -36.27 -42.91
N VAL A 217 27.95 -36.89 -42.31
CA VAL A 217 26.57 -36.41 -42.25
C VAL A 217 26.45 -35.01 -41.62
N ASN A 218 26.03 -34.04 -42.43
CA ASN A 218 25.71 -32.68 -42.01
C ASN A 218 24.23 -32.50 -41.66
N ALA A 219 23.89 -31.39 -41.00
CA ALA A 219 22.53 -31.11 -40.52
C ALA A 219 21.46 -31.16 -41.63
N THR A 220 21.78 -30.77 -42.87
CA THR A 220 20.84 -30.81 -44.00
C THR A 220 20.51 -32.24 -44.42
N GLN A 221 21.50 -33.15 -44.43
CA GLN A 221 21.34 -34.57 -44.80
C GLN A 221 20.45 -35.37 -43.81
N VAL A 222 20.14 -34.81 -42.63
CA VAL A 222 19.19 -35.37 -41.65
C VAL A 222 17.95 -34.48 -41.42
N GLY A 223 17.71 -33.49 -42.30
CA GLY A 223 16.54 -32.59 -42.21
C GLY A 223 16.59 -31.55 -41.09
N LEU A 224 17.73 -31.44 -40.39
CA LEU A 224 17.97 -30.51 -39.28
C LEU A 224 18.66 -29.19 -39.73
N GLY A 225 18.79 -28.92 -41.03
CA GLY A 225 19.53 -27.76 -41.55
C GLY A 225 19.03 -26.38 -41.10
N ASN A 226 17.81 -26.29 -40.56
CA ASN A 226 17.23 -25.09 -39.96
C ASN A 226 17.46 -24.97 -38.43
N VAL A 227 18.00 -26.01 -37.79
CA VAL A 227 18.25 -26.06 -36.34
C VAL A 227 19.64 -25.50 -36.06
N GLN A 228 19.71 -24.46 -35.23
CA GLN A 228 20.98 -23.88 -34.79
C GLN A 228 21.56 -24.67 -33.61
N ASN A 229 22.88 -24.70 -33.49
CA ASN A 229 23.57 -25.28 -32.33
C ASN A 229 23.51 -24.33 -31.10
N PHE A 230 22.30 -23.99 -30.66
CA PHE A 230 22.06 -23.19 -29.47
C PHE A 230 21.93 -24.08 -28.22
N PRO A 231 22.64 -23.78 -27.12
CA PRO A 231 22.49 -24.51 -25.87
C PRO A 231 21.16 -24.17 -25.18
N ILE A 232 20.74 -25.03 -24.27
CA ILE A 232 19.57 -24.82 -23.41
C ILE A 232 19.82 -23.63 -22.47
N ALA A 233 18.83 -22.75 -22.32
CA ALA A 233 18.86 -21.66 -21.36
C ALA A 233 18.99 -22.15 -19.90
N THR A 234 19.87 -21.49 -19.14
CA THR A 234 19.81 -21.52 -17.68
C THR A 234 18.52 -20.86 -17.17
N GLN A 235 18.17 -21.09 -15.91
CA GLN A 235 16.97 -20.49 -15.32
C GLN A 235 17.02 -18.95 -15.35
N SER A 236 18.17 -18.34 -15.01
CA SER A 236 18.30 -16.87 -15.04
C SER A 236 18.22 -16.28 -16.45
N GLU A 237 18.73 -16.96 -17.49
CA GLU A 237 18.59 -16.50 -18.88
C GLU A 237 17.13 -16.59 -19.35
N ALA A 238 16.43 -17.66 -18.95
CA ALA A 238 15.01 -17.86 -19.24
C ALA A 238 14.12 -16.81 -18.55
N GLU A 239 14.38 -16.52 -17.27
CA GLU A 239 13.64 -15.53 -16.47
C GLU A 239 13.91 -14.08 -16.92
N GLN A 240 15.07 -13.80 -17.50
CA GLN A 240 15.36 -12.52 -18.15
C GLN A 240 14.71 -12.40 -19.54
N GLY A 241 14.66 -13.50 -20.31
CA GLY A 241 13.97 -13.55 -21.61
C GLY A 241 14.63 -12.73 -22.74
N THR A 242 15.89 -12.32 -22.59
CA THR A 242 16.59 -11.38 -23.49
C THR A 242 17.47 -12.05 -24.56
N LEU A 243 17.87 -13.31 -24.37
CA LEU A 243 18.81 -13.99 -25.28
C LEU A 243 18.09 -14.67 -26.45
N THR A 244 18.50 -14.34 -27.67
CA THR A 244 17.96 -14.88 -28.93
C THR A 244 18.67 -16.15 -29.43
N ASN A 245 19.74 -16.58 -28.74
CA ASN A 245 20.63 -17.69 -29.12
C ASN A 245 20.66 -18.82 -28.06
N ARG A 246 19.48 -19.10 -27.48
CA ARG A 246 19.24 -20.17 -26.49
C ARG A 246 17.97 -20.92 -26.86
N TYR A 247 17.94 -22.23 -26.63
CA TYR A 247 16.70 -23.01 -26.65
C TYR A 247 16.10 -23.17 -25.26
N MET A 248 14.78 -23.30 -25.20
CA MET A 248 14.00 -23.32 -23.95
C MET A 248 13.36 -24.69 -23.75
N THR A 249 13.53 -25.30 -22.57
CA THR A 249 12.72 -26.46 -22.17
C THR A 249 11.36 -26.01 -21.65
N PRO A 250 10.33 -26.89 -21.61
CA PRO A 250 9.03 -26.55 -21.02
C PRO A 250 9.12 -26.03 -19.57
N GLN A 251 10.08 -26.53 -18.77
CA GLN A 251 10.36 -26.02 -17.43
C GLN A 251 10.85 -24.56 -17.46
N ARG A 252 11.78 -24.22 -18.37
CA ARG A 252 12.30 -22.85 -18.53
C ARG A 252 11.21 -21.89 -19.01
N VAL A 253 10.31 -22.35 -19.89
CA VAL A 253 9.12 -21.56 -20.30
C VAL A 253 8.21 -21.28 -19.11
N ALA A 254 7.90 -22.29 -18.28
CA ALA A 254 7.09 -22.09 -17.08
C ALA A 254 7.74 -21.12 -16.08
N GLN A 255 9.06 -21.22 -15.87
CA GLN A 255 9.82 -20.30 -15.01
C GLN A 255 9.81 -18.86 -15.55
N ALA A 256 10.03 -18.68 -16.87
CA ALA A 256 9.95 -17.38 -17.52
C ALA A 256 8.56 -16.74 -17.40
N ILE A 257 7.48 -17.52 -17.57
CA ILE A 257 6.10 -17.06 -17.38
C ILE A 257 5.87 -16.64 -15.93
N GLN A 258 6.30 -17.44 -14.95
CA GLN A 258 6.12 -17.10 -13.53
C GLN A 258 6.86 -15.80 -13.14
N ALA A 259 8.09 -15.61 -13.63
CA ALA A 259 8.88 -14.40 -13.36
C ALA A 259 8.35 -13.15 -14.08
N LEU A 260 8.04 -13.24 -15.37
CA LEU A 260 7.69 -12.08 -16.22
C LEU A 260 6.21 -11.70 -16.19
N VAL A 261 5.33 -12.65 -15.89
CA VAL A 261 3.86 -12.52 -15.90
C VAL A 261 3.25 -12.82 -14.54
N GLY A 262 3.67 -13.90 -13.86
CA GLY A 262 3.13 -14.31 -12.55
C GLY A 262 3.11 -13.16 -11.55
N ILE A 263 4.27 -12.52 -11.30
CA ILE A 263 4.38 -11.34 -10.42
C ILE A 263 3.41 -10.20 -10.78
N LYS A 264 3.12 -9.97 -12.07
CA LYS A 264 2.16 -8.94 -12.50
C LYS A 264 0.71 -9.34 -12.24
N VAL A 265 0.40 -10.62 -12.42
CA VAL A 265 -0.93 -11.20 -12.15
C VAL A 265 -1.18 -11.25 -10.64
N ASP A 266 -0.22 -11.70 -9.85
CA ASP A 266 -0.29 -11.73 -8.38
C ASP A 266 -0.49 -10.33 -7.80
N ASN A 267 0.29 -9.34 -8.29
CA ASN A 267 0.10 -7.92 -7.94
C ASN A 267 -1.28 -7.39 -8.34
N HIS A 268 -1.87 -7.85 -9.45
CA HIS A 268 -3.23 -7.47 -9.85
C HIS A 268 -4.29 -8.12 -8.96
N ILE A 269 -4.13 -9.41 -8.62
CA ILE A 269 -5.05 -10.17 -7.75
C ILE A 269 -5.04 -9.58 -6.33
N SER A 270 -3.87 -9.17 -5.82
CA SER A 270 -3.76 -8.53 -4.50
C SER A 270 -4.19 -7.05 -4.49
N ASN A 271 -4.34 -6.40 -5.64
CA ASN A 271 -4.70 -4.98 -5.71
C ASN A 271 -6.21 -4.78 -5.51
N THR A 272 -6.64 -4.67 -4.25
CA THR A 272 -8.05 -4.42 -3.88
C THR A 272 -8.47 -2.94 -4.01
N ASN A 273 -7.89 -2.20 -4.96
CA ASN A 273 -8.37 -0.86 -5.34
C ASN A 273 -9.28 -0.95 -6.56
N ASN A 274 -10.18 0.03 -6.68
CA ASN A 274 -11.07 0.25 -7.83
C ASN A 274 -10.34 -0.05 -9.16
N PRO A 275 -10.75 -1.07 -9.96
CA PRO A 275 -12.08 -1.71 -10.00
C PRO A 275 -12.37 -2.82 -8.96
N HIS A 276 -11.39 -3.30 -8.21
CA HIS A 276 -11.62 -4.34 -7.20
C HIS A 276 -12.10 -3.74 -5.88
N ASN A 277 -13.00 -4.46 -5.18
CA ASN A 277 -13.54 -4.12 -3.85
C ASN A 277 -13.97 -2.64 -3.66
N VAL A 278 -14.64 -2.08 -4.68
CA VAL A 278 -14.98 -0.64 -4.74
C VAL A 278 -15.81 -0.18 -3.54
N THR A 279 -15.23 0.68 -2.72
CA THR A 279 -15.89 1.34 -1.59
C THR A 279 -16.74 2.53 -2.05
N LYS A 280 -17.75 2.90 -1.26
CA LYS A 280 -18.57 4.10 -1.52
C LYS A 280 -17.74 5.37 -1.70
N THR A 281 -16.65 5.51 -0.96
CA THR A 281 -15.74 6.65 -1.07
C THR A 281 -15.05 6.72 -2.44
N GLN A 282 -14.60 5.57 -2.99
CA GLN A 282 -13.96 5.49 -4.31
C GLN A 282 -14.91 5.85 -5.48
N VAL A 283 -16.22 5.77 -5.28
CA VAL A 283 -17.26 6.24 -6.24
C VAL A 283 -17.98 7.52 -5.80
N GLN A 284 -17.42 8.25 -4.82
CA GLN A 284 -17.96 9.53 -4.31
C GLN A 284 -19.36 9.43 -3.66
N LEU A 285 -19.88 8.21 -3.45
CA LEU A 285 -21.15 7.93 -2.78
C LEU A 285 -21.01 7.79 -1.25
N GLY A 286 -19.91 8.25 -0.66
CA GLY A 286 -19.60 8.08 0.78
C GLY A 286 -20.70 8.61 1.72
N ASN A 287 -21.41 9.66 1.31
CA ASN A 287 -22.49 10.29 2.07
C ASN A 287 -23.87 9.61 1.87
N VAL A 288 -23.99 8.67 0.92
CA VAL A 288 -25.25 7.97 0.62
C VAL A 288 -25.38 6.77 1.55
N GLN A 289 -26.49 6.63 2.26
CA GLN A 289 -26.74 5.51 3.17
C GLN A 289 -27.08 4.21 2.41
N ASN A 290 -26.99 3.05 3.06
CA ASN A 290 -27.50 1.76 2.51
C ASN A 290 -28.95 1.55 2.95
N PHE A 291 -29.82 2.53 2.69
CA PHE A 291 -31.25 2.41 2.98
C PHE A 291 -31.96 1.71 1.83
N GLY A 292 -32.77 0.69 2.14
CA GLY A 292 -33.69 0.09 1.19
C GLY A 292 -34.86 1.01 0.88
N LEU A 293 -35.68 0.66 -0.12
CA LEU A 293 -36.96 1.32 -0.31
C LEU A 293 -37.91 1.02 0.85
N ALA A 294 -38.77 1.97 1.19
CA ALA A 294 -39.93 1.72 2.04
C ALA A 294 -40.94 0.82 1.29
N THR A 295 -41.67 0.02 2.04
CA THR A 295 -42.87 -0.69 1.57
C THR A 295 -44.11 0.20 1.66
N ASP A 296 -45.17 -0.14 0.93
CA ASP A 296 -46.42 0.65 0.93
C ASP A 296 -46.97 0.92 2.34
N PRO A 297 -46.99 -0.03 3.31
CA PRO A 297 -47.43 0.26 4.68
C PRO A 297 -46.47 1.17 5.46
N GLU A 298 -45.15 1.05 5.26
CA GLU A 298 -44.17 1.96 5.88
C GLU A 298 -44.34 3.40 5.35
N ALA A 299 -44.62 3.54 4.05
CA ALA A 299 -44.87 4.81 3.38
C ALA A 299 -46.20 5.45 3.84
N GLN A 300 -47.28 4.66 3.92
CA GLN A 300 -48.59 5.13 4.40
C GLN A 300 -48.57 5.49 5.89
N ALA A 301 -47.78 4.80 6.72
CA ALA A 301 -47.60 5.13 8.13
C ALA A 301 -46.71 6.37 8.36
N GLY A 302 -45.72 6.62 7.48
CA GLY A 302 -44.87 7.81 7.53
C GLY A 302 -43.86 7.87 8.68
N VAL A 303 -43.68 6.79 9.44
CA VAL A 303 -42.85 6.75 10.68
C VAL A 303 -41.41 6.25 10.50
N VAL A 304 -41.06 5.70 9.34
CA VAL A 304 -39.76 5.03 9.13
C VAL A 304 -38.73 5.99 8.54
N ASN A 305 -37.61 6.18 9.25
CA ASN A 305 -36.58 7.19 8.92
C ASN A 305 -35.28 6.63 8.30
N ASN A 306 -35.19 5.32 8.08
CA ASN A 306 -34.01 4.62 7.54
C ASN A 306 -34.32 3.89 6.21
N LYS A 307 -35.25 4.44 5.43
CA LYS A 307 -35.70 3.97 4.11
C LYS A 307 -35.71 5.12 3.11
N TYR A 308 -35.54 4.82 1.83
CA TYR A 308 -35.78 5.77 0.73
C TYR A 308 -37.20 5.62 0.17
N MET A 309 -37.76 6.72 -0.34
CA MET A 309 -39.11 6.81 -0.88
C MET A 309 -39.05 7.04 -2.40
N THR A 310 -39.89 6.34 -3.16
CA THR A 310 -40.13 6.62 -4.59
C THR A 310 -41.27 7.64 -4.73
N PRO A 311 -41.44 8.30 -5.90
CA PRO A 311 -42.59 9.18 -6.13
C PRO A 311 -43.94 8.48 -5.93
N TYR A 312 -44.03 7.18 -6.18
CA TYR A 312 -45.23 6.37 -5.89
C TYR A 312 -45.48 6.24 -4.39
N LEU A 313 -44.45 5.93 -3.59
CA LEU A 313 -44.55 5.82 -2.13
C LEU A 313 -44.89 7.19 -1.50
N VAL A 314 -44.34 8.29 -2.04
CA VAL A 314 -44.73 9.66 -1.63
C VAL A 314 -46.20 9.94 -1.94
N LYS A 315 -46.70 9.50 -3.11
CA LYS A 315 -48.13 9.59 -3.47
C LYS A 315 -48.99 8.79 -2.49
N LEU A 316 -48.61 7.57 -2.12
CA LEU A 316 -49.33 6.78 -1.09
C LEU A 316 -49.32 7.46 0.28
N ALA A 317 -48.22 8.08 0.69
CA ALA A 317 -48.15 8.83 1.95
C ALA A 317 -49.09 10.05 1.93
N ILE A 318 -49.15 10.79 0.82
CA ILE A 318 -50.07 11.93 0.64
C ILE A 318 -51.53 11.46 0.66
N ASP A 319 -51.85 10.36 -0.04
CA ASP A 319 -53.19 9.76 -0.05
C ASP A 319 -53.66 9.30 1.34
N ALA A 320 -52.75 8.74 2.15
CA ALA A 320 -53.07 8.20 3.47
C ALA A 320 -53.10 9.26 4.59
N LEU A 321 -52.21 10.26 4.53
CA LEU A 321 -51.99 11.20 5.64
C LEU A 321 -52.58 12.59 5.39
N ALA A 322 -52.52 13.09 4.14
CA ALA A 322 -52.93 14.46 3.82
C ALA A 322 -54.37 14.54 3.26
N LEU A 323 -54.71 13.68 2.28
CA LEU A 323 -56.04 13.73 1.66
C LEU A 323 -57.21 13.52 2.63
N PRO A 324 -57.16 12.64 3.66
CA PRO A 324 -58.29 12.48 4.58
C PRO A 324 -58.55 13.74 5.41
N VAL A 325 -57.48 14.43 5.84
CA VAL A 325 -57.58 15.70 6.61
C VAL A 325 -58.12 16.83 5.73
N ILE A 326 -57.61 16.94 4.50
CA ILE A 326 -58.06 17.95 3.52
C ILE A 326 -59.52 17.71 3.14
N ASN A 327 -59.90 16.47 2.82
CA ASN A 327 -61.28 16.12 2.46
C ASN A 327 -62.24 16.29 3.65
N ALA A 328 -61.83 15.98 4.88
CA ALA A 328 -62.62 16.26 6.08
C ALA A 328 -62.84 17.78 6.28
N HIS A 329 -61.85 18.61 5.96
CA HIS A 329 -62.00 20.07 5.99
C HIS A 329 -62.93 20.58 4.87
N ILE A 330 -62.80 20.07 3.64
CA ILE A 330 -63.63 20.46 2.49
C ILE A 330 -65.10 20.07 2.70
N ASN A 331 -65.35 18.88 3.27
CA ASN A 331 -66.68 18.37 3.54
C ASN A 331 -67.30 18.92 4.84
N ARG A 332 -66.59 19.76 5.59
CA ARG A 332 -67.12 20.41 6.80
C ARG A 332 -68.00 21.58 6.37
N LEU A 333 -69.28 21.53 6.71
CA LEU A 333 -70.29 22.55 6.38
C LEU A 333 -70.68 23.40 7.60
N ASP A 334 -69.74 23.58 8.53
CA ASP A 334 -69.84 24.51 9.64
C ASP A 334 -68.70 25.55 9.62
N ASN A 335 -68.87 26.58 10.44
CA ASN A 335 -68.05 27.79 10.48
C ASN A 335 -66.53 27.47 10.38
N PRO A 336 -65.85 27.84 9.26
CA PRO A 336 -66.15 28.95 8.36
C PRO A 336 -66.99 28.64 7.12
N HIS A 337 -67.28 27.37 6.82
CA HIS A 337 -67.97 26.97 5.58
C HIS A 337 -69.49 26.98 5.75
N GLN A 338 -70.20 27.39 4.70
CA GLN A 338 -71.67 27.47 4.63
C GLN A 338 -72.35 28.11 5.87
N THR A 339 -71.72 29.15 6.43
CA THR A 339 -72.15 29.78 7.68
C THR A 339 -73.59 30.30 7.63
N ASN A 340 -74.42 29.79 8.54
CA ASN A 340 -75.81 30.22 8.73
C ASN A 340 -75.97 31.12 9.97
N ALA A 341 -77.14 31.74 10.12
CA ALA A 341 -77.43 32.69 11.20
C ALA A 341 -77.20 32.12 12.62
N ALA A 342 -77.51 30.84 12.86
CA ALA A 342 -77.29 30.22 14.17
C ALA A 342 -75.79 30.04 14.48
N GLN A 343 -74.98 29.67 13.49
CA GLN A 343 -73.53 29.50 13.62
C GLN A 343 -72.74 30.81 13.87
N VAL A 344 -73.41 31.97 13.78
CA VAL A 344 -72.88 33.29 14.14
C VAL A 344 -73.65 33.97 15.29
N GLY A 345 -74.48 33.22 16.02
CA GLY A 345 -75.24 33.72 17.18
C GLY A 345 -76.49 34.56 16.85
N LEU A 346 -76.82 34.74 15.57
CA LEU A 346 -77.98 35.51 15.08
C LEU A 346 -79.23 34.64 14.87
N GLY A 347 -79.22 33.37 15.29
CA GLY A 347 -80.32 32.41 15.03
C GLY A 347 -81.69 32.77 15.63
N LEU A 348 -81.75 33.75 16.54
CA LEU A 348 -83.00 34.29 17.10
C LEU A 348 -83.37 35.68 16.54
N VAL A 349 -82.55 36.25 15.65
CA VAL A 349 -82.75 37.57 15.05
C VAL A 349 -83.50 37.41 13.73
N GLN A 350 -84.68 38.02 13.63
CA GLN A 350 -85.48 38.00 12.40
C GLN A 350 -84.84 38.92 11.36
N ASN A 351 -84.85 38.53 10.08
CA ASN A 351 -84.33 39.38 9.00
C ASN A 351 -85.33 40.46 8.59
N TYR A 352 -85.64 41.38 9.53
CA TYR A 352 -86.55 42.49 9.32
C TYR A 352 -85.81 43.74 8.84
N GLY A 353 -86.40 44.43 7.87
CA GLY A 353 -85.89 45.72 7.38
C GLY A 353 -86.05 46.84 8.41
N VAL A 354 -85.36 47.96 8.20
CA VAL A 354 -85.54 49.16 9.03
C VAL A 354 -86.82 49.90 8.60
N ALA A 355 -87.59 50.40 9.58
CA ALA A 355 -88.78 51.22 9.34
C ALA A 355 -88.44 52.57 8.70
N THR A 356 -89.35 53.10 7.90
CA THR A 356 -89.29 54.51 7.45
C THR A 356 -89.84 55.44 8.55
N THR A 357 -89.56 56.74 8.44
CA THR A 357 -90.07 57.76 9.38
C THR A 357 -91.60 57.72 9.50
N THR A 358 -92.29 57.56 8.37
CA THR A 358 -93.77 57.47 8.32
C THR A 358 -94.28 56.22 9.03
N GLU A 359 -93.67 55.06 8.80
CA GLU A 359 -94.05 53.80 9.47
C GLU A 359 -93.79 53.86 10.99
N ALA A 360 -92.68 54.48 11.41
CA ALA A 360 -92.36 54.70 12.81
C ALA A 360 -93.34 55.67 13.50
N GLN A 361 -93.78 56.72 12.80
CA GLN A 361 -94.78 57.68 13.30
C GLN A 361 -96.21 57.12 13.32
N GLN A 362 -96.53 56.20 12.42
CA GLN A 362 -97.83 55.50 12.41
C GLN A 362 -97.90 54.35 13.42
N GLY A 363 -96.77 53.72 13.77
CA GLY A 363 -96.68 52.70 14.82
C GLY A 363 -97.35 51.35 14.49
N THR A 364 -97.81 51.14 13.25
CA THR A 364 -98.59 49.96 12.82
C THR A 364 -97.76 48.78 12.30
N VAL A 365 -96.48 49.00 11.96
CA VAL A 365 -95.64 47.99 11.31
C VAL A 365 -94.90 47.13 12.36
N THR A 366 -95.30 45.87 12.48
CA THR A 366 -94.81 44.93 13.50
C THR A 366 -93.59 44.09 13.08
N ASN A 367 -93.18 44.15 11.81
CA ASN A 367 -92.12 43.34 11.22
C ASN A 367 -90.96 44.18 10.64
N LYS A 368 -90.66 45.32 11.28
CA LYS A 368 -89.51 46.18 10.97
C LYS A 368 -88.81 46.66 12.24
N TYR A 369 -87.50 46.87 12.17
CA TYR A 369 -86.72 47.44 13.26
C TYR A 369 -86.71 48.97 13.22
N MET A 370 -86.74 49.64 14.38
CA MET A 370 -86.55 51.08 14.49
C MET A 370 -85.12 51.44 14.92
N THR A 371 -84.58 52.53 14.36
CA THR A 371 -83.34 53.16 14.85
C THR A 371 -83.67 54.16 15.96
N PRO A 372 -82.71 54.55 16.82
CA PRO A 372 -82.93 55.59 17.84
C PRO A 372 -83.43 56.93 17.27
N ALA A 373 -83.04 57.26 16.04
CA ALA A 373 -83.52 58.47 15.35
C ALA A 373 -85.01 58.37 14.97
N LEU A 374 -85.48 57.20 14.56
CA LEU A 374 -86.89 56.93 14.23
C LEU A 374 -87.76 56.92 15.49
N VAL A 375 -87.29 56.30 16.57
CA VAL A 375 -87.96 56.35 17.89
C VAL A 375 -88.15 57.79 18.35
N ARG A 376 -87.12 58.64 18.24
CA ARG A 376 -87.22 60.08 18.55
C ARG A 376 -88.23 60.80 17.64
N ALA A 377 -88.25 60.49 16.34
CA ALA A 377 -89.16 61.11 15.38
C ALA A 377 -90.63 60.71 15.58
N ALA A 378 -90.89 59.49 16.06
CA ALA A 378 -92.21 59.04 16.48
C ALA A 378 -92.68 59.77 17.75
N ILE A 379 -91.88 59.76 18.82
CA ILE A 379 -92.21 60.42 20.10
C ILE A 379 -92.52 61.90 19.92
N LEU A 380 -91.72 62.62 19.11
CA LEU A 380 -91.96 64.04 18.82
C LEU A 380 -93.27 64.29 18.06
N ALA A 381 -93.63 63.40 17.12
CA ALA A 381 -94.88 63.53 16.36
C ALA A 381 -96.12 63.19 17.20
N THR A 382 -96.05 62.21 18.09
CA THR A 382 -97.18 61.76 18.91
C THR A 382 -97.41 62.65 20.14
N VAL A 383 -96.34 63.12 20.81
CA VAL A 383 -96.45 63.79 22.14
C VAL A 383 -96.12 65.28 22.07
N GLY A 384 -95.32 65.72 21.09
CA GLY A 384 -94.83 67.10 21.02
C GLY A 384 -95.94 68.14 20.87
N THR A 385 -96.97 67.83 20.08
CA THR A 385 -98.11 68.72 19.81
C THR A 385 -98.97 68.93 21.06
N ASP A 386 -99.37 67.86 21.73
CA ASP A 386 -100.27 67.92 22.90
C ASP A 386 -99.59 68.57 24.10
N LEU A 387 -98.30 68.27 24.32
CA LEU A 387 -97.51 68.93 25.36
C LEU A 387 -97.33 70.43 25.05
N THR A 388 -97.13 70.81 23.79
CA THR A 388 -97.06 72.22 23.37
C THR A 388 -98.41 72.94 23.57
N ASN A 389 -99.52 72.27 23.29
CA ASN A 389 -100.86 72.82 23.54
C ASN A 389 -101.09 73.06 25.04
N HIS A 390 -100.74 72.09 25.90
CA HIS A 390 -100.87 72.21 27.36
C HIS A 390 -100.01 73.35 27.94
N ILE A 391 -98.75 73.48 27.50
CA ILE A 391 -97.82 74.54 27.95
C ILE A 391 -98.35 75.96 27.63
N ASN A 392 -99.18 76.11 26.60
CA ASN A 392 -99.74 77.39 26.18
C ASN A 392 -101.11 77.70 26.80
N ASP A 393 -101.77 76.76 27.49
CA ASP A 393 -103.03 77.03 28.17
C ASP A 393 -102.82 77.90 29.41
N ARG A 394 -103.63 78.96 29.54
CA ARG A 394 -103.65 79.88 30.69
C ARG A 394 -104.98 79.91 31.43
N ASN A 395 -105.85 78.94 31.19
CA ASN A 395 -106.92 78.61 32.12
C ASN A 395 -106.34 78.11 33.44
N ASN A 396 -107.13 78.14 34.51
CA ASN A 396 -106.78 77.63 35.84
C ASN A 396 -106.25 76.18 35.70
N PRO A 397 -104.96 75.89 35.98
CA PRO A 397 -104.11 76.55 36.98
C PRO A 397 -103.19 77.71 36.52
N HIS A 398 -102.97 77.93 35.23
CA HIS A 398 -101.89 78.78 34.72
C HIS A 398 -102.25 80.28 34.53
N GLY A 399 -102.84 80.90 35.57
CA GLY A 399 -103.12 82.35 35.57
C GLY A 399 -104.32 82.78 36.42
N THR A 400 -104.65 82.04 37.47
CA THR A 400 -105.96 82.10 38.13
C THR A 400 -106.26 83.45 38.80
N THR A 401 -107.37 84.06 38.39
CA THR A 401 -107.88 85.34 38.87
C THR A 401 -108.89 85.18 40.02
N LYS A 402 -109.18 86.27 40.76
CA LYS A 402 -110.21 86.30 41.81
C LYS A 402 -111.59 85.81 41.35
N GLY A 403 -111.95 86.06 40.09
CA GLY A 403 -113.20 85.58 39.50
C GLY A 403 -113.24 84.05 39.36
N GLN A 404 -112.13 83.44 38.93
CA GLN A 404 -112.01 81.98 38.76
C GLN A 404 -112.00 81.20 40.08
N VAL A 405 -111.89 81.87 41.23
CA VAL A 405 -112.07 81.29 42.58
C VAL A 405 -113.32 81.81 43.31
N GLY A 406 -114.26 82.45 42.60
CA GLY A 406 -115.55 82.89 43.15
C GLY A 406 -115.51 84.14 44.06
N LEU A 407 -114.34 84.78 44.24
CA LEU A 407 -114.15 85.94 45.13
C LEU A 407 -114.33 87.29 44.42
N GLY A 408 -114.90 87.31 43.20
CA GLY A 408 -114.99 88.50 42.34
C GLY A 408 -115.72 89.71 42.93
N ASN A 409 -116.59 89.51 43.93
CA ASN A 409 -117.37 90.57 44.58
C ASN A 409 -116.79 91.02 45.94
N VAL A 410 -115.65 90.49 46.38
CA VAL A 410 -115.03 90.84 47.67
C VAL A 410 -114.06 92.01 47.48
N LEU A 411 -114.29 93.10 48.23
CA LEU A 411 -113.47 94.31 48.18
C LEU A 411 -112.17 94.14 49.00
N ASP A 412 -111.04 94.63 48.47
CA ASP A 412 -109.74 94.64 49.16
C ASP A 412 -109.68 95.75 50.21
N TYR A 413 -110.38 95.56 51.33
CA TYR A 413 -110.28 96.42 52.51
C TYR A 413 -109.43 95.77 53.61
N GLY A 414 -108.58 96.57 54.24
CA GLY A 414 -107.68 96.11 55.32
C GLY A 414 -108.41 95.86 56.64
N MET A 415 -107.70 95.23 57.59
CA MET A 415 -108.21 95.06 58.95
C MET A 415 -108.00 96.33 59.78
N ALA A 416 -109.01 96.75 60.54
CA ALA A 416 -108.94 97.91 61.41
C ALA A 416 -108.02 97.69 62.62
N ASP A 417 -107.27 98.73 62.99
CA ASP A 417 -106.48 98.75 64.22
C ASP A 417 -107.31 99.17 65.45
N GLN A 418 -106.68 99.24 66.62
CA GLN A 418 -107.39 99.51 67.87
C GLN A 418 -107.91 100.95 67.97
N PRO A 419 -107.11 102.01 67.69
CA PRO A 419 -107.62 103.38 67.67
C PRO A 419 -108.76 103.60 66.66
N THR A 420 -108.69 103.00 65.47
CA THR A 420 -109.76 103.11 64.46
C THR A 420 -111.06 102.45 64.94
N ALA A 421 -110.97 101.30 65.60
CA ALA A 421 -112.12 100.59 66.16
C ALA A 421 -112.74 101.34 67.35
N GLU A 422 -111.91 101.81 68.30
CA GLU A 422 -112.38 102.56 69.48
C GLU A 422 -112.95 103.95 69.10
N GLY A 423 -112.38 104.61 68.08
CA GLY A 423 -112.93 105.83 67.50
C GLY A 423 -114.26 105.61 66.76
N GLY A 424 -114.37 104.50 66.01
CA GLY A 424 -115.62 104.04 65.40
C GLY A 424 -116.11 104.86 64.21
N SER A 425 -115.19 105.41 63.41
CA SER A 425 -115.49 106.37 62.33
C SER A 425 -115.14 105.92 60.91
N SER A 426 -114.66 104.68 60.71
CA SER A 426 -114.22 104.16 59.40
C SER A 426 -115.22 103.17 58.80
N ASN A 427 -115.52 103.35 57.50
CA ASN A 427 -116.36 102.45 56.69
C ASN A 427 -115.56 101.60 55.68
N THR A 428 -114.22 101.72 55.65
CA THR A 428 -113.34 101.10 54.63
C THR A 428 -112.30 100.15 55.23
N ALA A 429 -112.58 99.61 56.42
CA ALA A 429 -111.77 98.60 57.09
C ALA A 429 -112.65 97.58 57.81
N TYR A 430 -112.27 96.29 57.77
CA TYR A 430 -112.96 95.23 58.48
C TYR A 430 -112.45 95.13 59.94
N MET A 431 -113.35 95.13 60.93
CA MET A 431 -112.95 94.90 62.33
C MET A 431 -112.87 93.40 62.65
N SER A 432 -111.83 92.99 63.38
CA SER A 432 -111.79 91.65 63.99
C SER A 432 -112.62 91.62 65.29
N PRO A 433 -113.08 90.44 65.77
CA PRO A 433 -113.89 90.34 66.99
C PRO A 433 -113.22 90.98 68.23
N LEU A 434 -111.89 90.90 68.33
CA LEU A 434 -111.13 91.56 69.41
C LEU A 434 -111.27 93.09 69.36
N ARG A 435 -111.21 93.69 68.17
CA ARG A 435 -111.32 95.13 67.97
C ARG A 435 -112.73 95.65 68.30
N VAL A 436 -113.75 94.87 67.98
CA VAL A 436 -115.15 95.15 68.39
C VAL A 436 -115.28 95.12 69.93
N ALA A 437 -114.72 94.11 70.60
CA ALA A 437 -114.78 94.00 72.06
C ALA A 437 -114.04 95.16 72.78
N GLN A 438 -112.92 95.62 72.22
CA GLN A 438 -112.16 96.77 72.74
C GLN A 438 -112.96 98.08 72.61
N ALA A 439 -113.57 98.34 71.45
CA ALA A 439 -114.44 99.49 71.23
C ALA A 439 -115.62 99.55 72.21
N ILE A 440 -116.26 98.40 72.49
CA ILE A 440 -117.35 98.28 73.48
C ILE A 440 -116.83 98.59 74.89
N THR A 441 -115.68 98.01 75.28
CA THR A 441 -115.08 98.21 76.61
C THR A 441 -114.76 99.69 76.86
N ALA A 442 -114.10 100.34 75.90
CA ALA A 442 -113.71 101.74 75.97
C ALA A 442 -114.91 102.70 76.08
N ARG A 443 -115.99 102.45 75.31
CA ARG A 443 -117.12 103.40 75.17
C ARG A 443 -118.29 103.13 76.12
N ALA A 444 -118.45 101.93 76.66
CA ALA A 444 -119.60 101.57 77.51
C ALA A 444 -119.22 101.20 78.96
N ILE A 445 -118.15 100.43 79.17
CA ILE A 445 -117.87 99.84 80.49
C ILE A 445 -117.09 100.81 81.39
N ASN A 446 -116.02 101.42 80.86
CA ASN A 446 -115.14 102.30 81.65
C ASN A 446 -115.87 103.51 82.31
N PRO A 447 -116.82 104.21 81.66
CA PRO A 447 -117.53 105.33 82.29
C PRO A 447 -118.44 104.91 83.45
N LEU A 448 -119.06 103.73 83.35
CA LEU A 448 -119.98 103.21 84.37
C LEU A 448 -119.22 102.86 85.67
N GLN A 449 -118.01 102.31 85.54
CA GLN A 449 -117.17 101.96 86.69
C GLN A 449 -116.72 103.19 87.50
N GLN A 450 -116.53 104.35 86.85
CA GLN A 450 -116.14 105.59 87.53
C GLN A 450 -117.23 106.13 88.47
N GLN A 451 -118.52 106.01 88.12
CA GLN A 451 -119.61 106.52 88.97
C GLN A 451 -119.82 105.69 90.24
N ILE A 452 -119.48 104.40 90.22
CA ILE A 452 -119.60 103.50 91.37
C ILE A 452 -118.53 103.80 92.42
N ASN A 453 -117.30 104.11 91.98
CA ASN A 453 -116.12 104.17 92.83
C ASN A 453 -115.96 105.47 93.67
N GLN A 454 -116.90 106.42 93.63
CA GLN A 454 -116.77 107.74 94.29
C GLN A 454 -117.75 108.00 95.47
N ARG A 455 -118.55 107.02 95.90
CA ARG A 455 -119.48 107.17 97.05
C ARG A 455 -118.93 106.67 98.41
N VAL A 456 -117.66 106.24 98.46
CA VAL A 456 -116.96 105.75 99.68
C VAL A 456 -115.50 106.24 99.61
N ALA A 457 -114.83 106.51 100.75
CA ALA A 457 -113.59 107.32 100.80
C ALA A 457 -112.45 106.76 101.70
N THR A 458 -111.27 107.43 101.60
CA THR A 458 -110.03 107.40 102.44
C THR A 458 -108.82 106.55 101.98
N GLY A 459 -107.59 107.13 101.99
CA GLY A 459 -106.30 106.39 101.97
C GLY A 459 -105.15 106.90 101.03
N SER A 460 -104.10 107.49 101.61
CA SER A 460 -102.83 108.10 101.11
C SER A 460 -101.91 107.47 100.01
N ASP A 461 -101.22 108.39 99.29
CA ASP A 461 -99.79 108.46 98.89
C ASP A 461 -99.14 107.86 97.59
N ALA A 462 -98.34 108.73 96.93
CA ALA A 462 -97.26 108.50 95.93
C ALA A 462 -97.70 108.08 94.48
N ALA A 463 -96.93 108.15 93.38
CA ALA A 463 -95.66 108.81 92.94
C ALA A 463 -95.50 108.61 91.38
N VAL A 464 -94.59 109.16 90.55
CA VAL A 464 -93.66 110.34 90.44
C VAL A 464 -93.21 110.41 88.95
N ASN A 465 -92.73 111.55 88.40
CA ASN A 465 -92.39 111.72 86.96
C ASN A 465 -91.03 112.42 86.65
N SER A 466 -90.22 111.78 85.80
CA SER A 466 -89.17 112.29 84.84
C SER A 466 -88.00 113.23 85.27
N LEU A 467 -86.94 113.24 84.43
CA LEU A 467 -85.80 114.18 84.43
C LEU A 467 -85.13 114.22 83.03
N GLN A 468 -84.62 115.38 82.59
CA GLN A 468 -83.79 115.56 81.38
C GLN A 468 -82.62 116.54 81.62
N ILE A 469 -81.55 116.42 80.82
CA ILE A 469 -80.35 117.27 80.83
C ILE A 469 -79.94 117.56 79.37
N SER A 470 -79.44 118.77 79.08
CA SER A 470 -79.23 119.28 77.71
C SER A 470 -77.74 119.41 77.28
N SER A 471 -77.54 119.87 76.04
CA SER A 471 -76.42 119.55 75.14
C SER A 471 -75.01 120.10 75.45
N GLN A 472 -74.73 120.58 76.66
CA GLN A 472 -73.41 121.11 77.06
C GLN A 472 -72.90 120.59 78.42
N GLY A 473 -73.58 119.61 79.02
CA GLY A 473 -73.11 118.90 80.21
C GLY A 473 -73.23 117.38 80.05
N TYR A 474 -72.45 116.62 80.80
CA TYR A 474 -72.54 115.16 80.85
C TYR A 474 -72.52 114.68 82.30
N LEU A 475 -73.39 113.71 82.60
CA LEU A 475 -73.15 112.79 83.71
C LEU A 475 -72.03 111.84 83.30
N TYR A 476 -71.12 111.58 84.22
CA TYR A 476 -70.24 110.44 84.13
C TYR A 476 -69.96 109.89 85.53
N MET A 477 -69.58 108.62 85.62
CA MET A 477 -69.10 108.04 86.87
C MET A 477 -67.60 108.24 86.96
N ASP A 478 -67.13 108.79 88.09
CA ASP A 478 -65.70 108.81 88.40
C ASP A 478 -65.23 107.39 88.80
N GLY A 479 -63.91 107.16 88.73
CA GLY A 479 -63.32 105.82 88.91
C GLY A 479 -63.42 105.22 90.32
N ASP A 480 -64.02 105.93 91.28
CA ASP A 480 -64.35 105.46 92.63
C ASP A 480 -65.83 105.04 92.79
N GLY A 481 -66.63 105.15 91.72
CA GLY A 481 -68.06 104.83 91.71
C GLY A 481 -68.99 105.99 92.04
N SER A 482 -68.47 107.19 92.34
CA SER A 482 -69.28 108.39 92.51
C SER A 482 -69.84 108.89 91.16
N ILE A 483 -71.05 109.47 91.17
CA ILE A 483 -71.68 110.07 89.99
C ILE A 483 -71.44 111.58 90.02
N SER A 484 -70.77 112.11 88.99
CA SER A 484 -70.40 113.51 88.88
C SER A 484 -71.16 114.22 87.76
N LEU A 485 -71.63 115.43 88.07
CA LEU A 485 -72.29 116.35 87.14
C LEU A 485 -71.33 117.49 86.79
N ARG A 486 -70.77 117.46 85.58
CA ARG A 486 -69.72 118.40 85.16
C ARG A 486 -70.27 119.47 84.22
N VAL A 487 -70.10 120.73 84.62
CA VAL A 487 -70.24 121.93 83.78
C VAL A 487 -68.83 122.46 83.47
N VAL A 488 -68.68 123.18 82.36
CA VAL A 488 -67.37 123.54 81.80
C VAL A 488 -66.53 124.40 82.76
N GLY A 489 -65.30 123.98 83.05
CA GLY A 489 -64.27 124.78 83.73
C GLY A 489 -64.18 124.62 85.24
N SER A 490 -63.43 123.60 85.70
CA SER A 490 -62.85 123.47 87.06
C SER A 490 -63.78 123.66 88.27
N ARG A 491 -65.10 123.54 88.10
CA ARG A 491 -66.11 123.60 89.17
C ARG A 491 -67.05 122.41 89.03
N PHE A 492 -67.36 121.77 90.15
CA PHE A 492 -68.10 120.51 90.21
C PHE A 492 -69.01 120.46 91.44
N PHE A 493 -70.07 119.67 91.36
CA PHE A 493 -70.91 119.32 92.50
C PHE A 493 -70.80 117.79 92.69
N GLN A 494 -70.24 117.36 93.82
CA GLN A 494 -69.75 115.99 94.00
C GLN A 494 -69.94 115.56 95.46
N PHE A 495 -70.47 114.35 95.67
CA PHE A 495 -70.60 113.74 97.00
C PHE A 495 -69.39 112.83 97.27
N HIS A 496 -68.62 113.14 98.32
CA HIS A 496 -67.48 112.32 98.73
C HIS A 496 -67.94 111.09 99.52
N SER A 497 -67.35 109.95 99.22
CA SER A 497 -67.52 108.71 99.98
C SER A 497 -66.74 108.83 101.32
N GLY A 498 -67.37 109.45 102.33
CA GLY A 498 -66.70 109.78 103.61
C GLY A 498 -67.44 110.79 104.51
N GLY A 499 -68.23 111.70 103.92
CA GLY A 499 -68.91 112.79 104.63
C GLY A 499 -70.29 112.41 105.17
N ASN A 500 -70.59 112.86 106.40
CA ASN A 500 -71.59 112.23 107.27
C ASN A 500 -72.95 113.00 107.33
N PHE A 501 -74.04 112.49 106.73
CA PHE A 501 -75.43 112.95 107.02
C PHE A 501 -76.50 111.84 106.91
N ILE A 502 -77.37 111.74 107.92
CA ILE A 502 -78.52 110.80 108.04
C ILE A 502 -79.71 111.57 108.67
N ALA A 503 -80.92 111.02 108.66
CA ALA A 503 -82.00 111.48 109.52
C ALA A 503 -82.42 110.36 110.49
N HIS A 504 -82.18 110.54 111.79
CA HIS A 504 -82.60 109.60 112.83
C HIS A 504 -83.05 110.35 114.08
N SER A 505 -84.34 110.29 114.40
CA SER A 505 -84.94 110.79 115.66
C SER A 505 -84.49 112.19 116.13
N GLY A 506 -84.07 113.06 115.19
CA GLY A 506 -83.52 114.39 115.46
C GLY A 506 -82.04 114.66 115.10
N ARG A 507 -81.21 113.69 114.63
CA ARG A 507 -79.81 113.93 114.17
C ARG A 507 -79.21 112.95 113.09
N VAL A 508 -77.87 112.84 112.89
CA VAL A 508 -77.12 112.84 111.55
C VAL A 508 -75.75 112.01 111.43
N VAL A 509 -75.43 111.15 110.36
CA VAL A 509 -74.10 110.40 109.99
C VAL A 509 -73.96 109.64 108.56
N ALA A 510 -72.76 109.26 107.96
CA ALA A 510 -72.41 108.42 106.69
C ALA A 510 -70.86 108.34 106.19
N ALA A 511 -70.30 107.35 105.39
CA ALA A 511 -68.81 107.23 104.99
C ALA A 511 -68.31 106.45 103.64
N GLY A 512 -66.97 106.29 103.29
CA GLY A 512 -66.36 105.62 102.04
C GLY A 512 -64.76 105.51 101.74
N GLY A 513 -64.22 105.24 100.48
CA GLY A 513 -62.74 104.91 100.08
C GLY A 513 -62.23 104.77 98.56
N PHE A 514 -60.90 104.46 98.19
CA PHE A 514 -60.14 104.90 96.90
C PHE A 514 -58.77 104.21 96.29
N GLN A 515 -58.47 104.23 94.92
CA GLN A 515 -57.22 104.24 93.96
C GLN A 515 -56.12 103.11 93.47
N PRO A 516 -55.31 103.27 92.32
CA PRO A 516 -54.38 102.29 91.53
C PRO A 516 -52.91 102.72 90.97
N SER A 517 -52.15 101.96 90.07
CA SER A 517 -50.88 102.39 89.28
C SER A 517 -50.30 101.51 88.06
N ASP A 518 -49.11 101.81 87.42
CA ASP A 518 -48.66 101.50 85.98
C ASP A 518 -47.14 101.05 85.62
N ARG A 519 -46.91 100.63 84.34
CA ARG A 519 -45.77 100.19 83.45
C ARG A 519 -44.35 100.85 83.52
N ARG A 520 -43.24 100.09 83.24
CA ARG A 520 -41.92 100.66 82.77
C ARG A 520 -40.71 99.84 82.20
N LEU A 521 -40.60 98.49 82.17
CA LEU A 521 -39.25 97.82 82.04
C LEU A 521 -38.99 96.74 80.94
N LYS A 522 -37.89 96.94 80.19
CA LYS A 522 -36.94 95.97 79.52
C LYS A 522 -37.26 95.41 78.09
N LYS A 523 -36.26 94.76 77.44
CA LYS A 523 -35.98 94.74 75.97
C LYS A 523 -35.37 93.43 75.38
N ASP A 524 -35.18 93.42 74.03
CA ASP A 524 -34.10 92.81 73.19
C ASP A 524 -34.26 91.41 72.48
N ILE A 525 -34.07 91.40 71.13
CA ILE A 525 -33.47 90.34 70.23
C ILE A 525 -34.25 89.00 70.00
N SER A 526 -34.27 88.28 68.84
CA SER A 526 -34.05 88.55 67.38
C SER A 526 -34.70 87.42 66.48
N LYS A 527 -34.16 87.03 65.28
CA LYS A 527 -34.78 86.09 64.30
C LYS A 527 -33.80 85.41 63.28
N LEU A 528 -34.02 84.14 62.88
CA LEU A 528 -33.70 83.55 61.54
C LEU A 528 -34.32 82.13 61.32
N ASP A 529 -34.42 81.63 60.07
CA ASP A 529 -35.28 80.51 59.61
C ASP A 529 -34.61 79.71 58.41
N ALA A 530 -34.91 78.47 57.95
CA ALA A 530 -35.40 77.15 58.45
C ALA A 530 -35.50 76.11 57.24
N ARG A 531 -35.42 74.75 57.38
CA ARG A 531 -35.65 73.79 56.23
C ARG A 531 -35.98 72.27 56.54
N PRO A 532 -36.62 71.47 55.63
CA PRO A 532 -37.20 70.13 55.92
C PRO A 532 -37.13 69.04 54.78
N LEU A 533 -38.03 68.03 54.81
CA LEU A 533 -38.45 67.02 53.80
C LEU A 533 -37.64 65.70 53.71
N TRP A 534 -38.19 64.51 53.36
CA TRP A 534 -39.50 63.80 53.49
C TRP A 534 -39.35 62.39 52.81
N ARG A 535 -40.13 61.30 52.99
CA ARG A 535 -41.39 60.96 53.72
C ARG A 535 -41.56 59.42 53.89
N GLY A 536 -42.16 58.95 55.00
CA GLY A 536 -42.52 57.54 55.26
C GLY A 536 -44.03 57.21 55.24
N PHE A 537 -44.78 57.84 54.32
CA PHE A 537 -46.25 57.84 54.35
C PHE A 537 -46.89 56.61 53.71
N ASN A 538 -47.78 55.93 54.43
CA ASN A 538 -48.98 55.38 53.80
C ASN A 538 -50.05 56.48 53.78
N PHE A 539 -50.36 57.00 52.58
CA PHE A 539 -51.36 58.05 52.40
C PHE A 539 -52.77 57.48 52.65
N LYS A 540 -53.31 57.70 53.86
CA LYS A 540 -54.76 57.83 53.98
C LYS A 540 -55.18 59.13 53.31
N GLN A 541 -55.56 59.04 52.04
CA GLN A 541 -56.27 60.10 51.33
C GLN A 541 -57.68 60.22 51.93
N TRP A 542 -57.79 60.97 53.02
CA TRP A 542 -59.05 61.55 53.47
C TRP A 542 -58.81 63.03 53.77
N GLU A 543 -59.45 63.85 52.95
CA GLU A 543 -59.43 65.29 53.05
C GLU A 543 -60.24 65.77 54.25
N MET A 544 -59.69 66.77 54.96
CA MET A 544 -60.42 67.93 55.49
C MET A 544 -61.55 67.63 56.53
N ILE A 545 -62.01 68.55 57.36
CA ILE A 545 -62.04 70.03 57.28
C ILE A 545 -61.50 70.63 58.60
N GLU A 546 -60.79 71.75 58.44
CA GLU A 546 -60.56 72.86 59.39
C GLU A 546 -60.37 72.58 60.91
N SER A 547 -59.28 73.13 61.47
CA SER A 547 -58.97 73.32 62.91
C SER A 547 -58.50 72.13 63.78
N GLY A 548 -58.40 70.90 63.25
CA GLY A 548 -57.90 69.75 64.03
C GLY A 548 -56.46 69.90 64.56
N LEU A 549 -56.24 69.76 65.88
CA LEU A 549 -54.90 69.76 66.50
C LEU A 549 -54.75 68.77 67.68
N LYS A 550 -54.27 67.55 67.39
CA LYS A 550 -53.19 67.00 68.23
C LYS A 550 -51.92 67.78 67.89
N GLN A 551 -51.43 68.57 68.83
CA GLN A 551 -50.33 69.51 68.61
C GLN A 551 -49.00 68.78 68.37
N ARG A 552 -48.07 69.42 67.62
CA ARG A 552 -46.77 68.86 67.20
C ARG A 552 -45.99 68.16 68.32
N GLY A 553 -46.09 68.66 69.56
CA GLY A 553 -45.44 68.07 70.73
C GLY A 553 -45.77 66.60 70.99
N ALA A 554 -47.00 66.13 70.69
CA ALA A 554 -47.35 64.72 70.88
C ALA A 554 -46.66 63.83 69.82
N ILE A 555 -46.67 64.26 68.56
CA ILE A 555 -46.00 63.54 67.46
C ILE A 555 -44.48 63.55 67.67
N ALA A 556 -43.94 64.66 68.17
CA ALA A 556 -42.53 64.78 68.53
C ALA A 556 -42.14 63.92 69.73
N GLN A 557 -43.01 63.77 70.75
CA GLN A 557 -42.80 62.85 71.87
C GLN A 557 -42.85 61.38 71.44
N ASP A 558 -43.59 61.04 70.38
CA ASP A 558 -43.61 59.69 69.83
C ASP A 558 -42.40 59.42 68.90
N LEU A 559 -41.98 60.38 68.06
CA LEU A 559 -40.73 60.24 67.28
C LEU A 559 -39.46 60.31 68.14
N GLN A 560 -39.42 61.05 69.25
CA GLN A 560 -38.23 61.16 70.12
C GLN A 560 -37.77 59.80 70.66
N LYS A 561 -38.67 58.82 70.72
CA LYS A 561 -38.40 57.44 71.15
C LYS A 561 -37.70 56.58 70.08
N VAL A 562 -37.65 57.05 68.83
CA VAL A 562 -37.29 56.24 67.65
C VAL A 562 -36.23 56.94 66.78
N ALA A 563 -36.35 58.25 66.58
CA ALA A 563 -35.41 59.09 65.84
C ALA A 563 -35.25 60.45 66.55
N PRO A 564 -34.46 60.52 67.66
CA PRO A 564 -34.30 61.76 68.45
C PRO A 564 -33.57 62.86 67.68
N ASP A 565 -32.72 62.51 66.70
CA ASP A 565 -31.98 63.44 65.83
C ASP A 565 -32.89 64.11 64.77
N LEU A 566 -34.20 63.81 64.84
CA LEU A 566 -35.27 64.52 64.14
C LEU A 566 -36.10 65.40 65.10
N ILE A 567 -35.70 65.56 66.36
CA ILE A 567 -36.50 66.26 67.37
C ILE A 567 -35.70 67.42 67.95
N TYR A 568 -36.17 68.64 67.67
CA TYR A 568 -35.65 69.86 68.28
C TYR A 568 -36.64 70.42 69.30
N GLU A 569 -36.10 71.10 70.32
CA GLU A 569 -36.87 71.61 71.43
C GLU A 569 -37.07 73.13 71.30
N TYR A 570 -38.32 73.59 71.39
CA TYR A 570 -38.71 75.00 71.29
C TYR A 570 -39.58 75.42 72.47
N ASP A 571 -39.55 76.71 72.78
CA ASP A 571 -40.24 77.26 73.94
C ASP A 571 -41.71 77.64 73.62
N HIS A 572 -42.65 76.81 74.08
CA HIS A 572 -44.08 77.07 73.97
C HIS A 572 -44.58 77.85 75.20
N LEU A 573 -44.75 79.16 75.04
CA LEU A 573 -45.50 79.99 75.99
C LEU A 573 -46.96 79.55 76.07
N SER A 574 -47.45 79.19 77.26
CA SER A 574 -48.88 78.91 77.47
C SER A 574 -49.66 80.22 77.71
N PRO A 575 -50.81 80.45 77.04
CA PRO A 575 -51.61 81.68 77.18
C PRO A 575 -52.02 82.03 78.62
N ARG A 576 -52.00 81.07 79.56
CA ARG A 576 -52.34 81.27 80.98
C ARG A 576 -51.15 81.54 81.90
N SER A 577 -49.91 81.26 81.51
CA SER A 577 -48.79 81.21 82.47
C SER A 577 -47.71 82.28 82.29
N LYS A 578 -47.50 82.78 81.07
CA LYS A 578 -46.34 83.62 80.66
C LYS A 578 -44.94 83.05 81.00
N ARG A 579 -44.84 81.85 81.57
CA ARG A 579 -43.61 81.06 81.57
C ARG A 579 -43.41 80.44 80.20
N SER A 580 -42.20 80.59 79.70
CA SER A 580 -41.62 79.71 78.70
C SER A 580 -41.72 78.26 79.19
N VAL A 581 -42.16 77.33 78.35
CA VAL A 581 -42.15 75.90 78.66
C VAL A 581 -41.62 75.15 77.44
N LYS A 582 -40.51 74.44 77.62
CA LYS A 582 -39.92 73.58 76.58
C LYS A 582 -40.94 72.58 76.05
N ARG A 583 -41.01 72.45 74.72
CA ARG A 583 -41.78 71.43 74.01
C ARG A 583 -41.03 70.98 72.75
N LEU A 584 -41.27 69.74 72.38
CA LEU A 584 -40.57 69.06 71.29
C LEU A 584 -41.28 69.30 69.95
N SER A 585 -40.53 69.31 68.85
CA SER A 585 -41.04 69.43 67.48
C SER A 585 -40.20 68.59 66.51
N VAL A 586 -40.85 68.07 65.47
CA VAL A 586 -40.24 67.22 64.44
C VAL A 586 -39.53 68.08 63.38
N GLU A 587 -38.20 67.98 63.31
CA GLU A 587 -37.38 68.17 62.11
C GLU A 587 -37.60 66.99 61.15
N VAL A 588 -37.36 67.19 59.85
CA VAL A 588 -38.05 66.37 58.83
C VAL A 588 -37.15 65.77 57.74
N GLY A 589 -35.83 65.92 57.86
CA GLY A 589 -34.83 65.45 56.89
C GLY A 589 -34.46 63.97 57.06
N ASN A 590 -33.89 63.62 58.21
CA ASN A 590 -33.45 62.25 58.58
C ASN A 590 -34.60 61.21 58.70
N ALA A 591 -35.83 61.52 58.26
CA ALA A 591 -36.95 60.57 58.22
C ALA A 591 -36.69 59.37 57.26
N ALA A 592 -35.61 59.43 56.49
CA ALA A 592 -35.05 58.29 55.75
C ALA A 592 -34.31 57.27 56.65
N PHE A 593 -33.96 57.60 57.90
CA PHE A 593 -33.36 56.64 58.84
C PHE A 593 -34.32 55.47 59.14
N GLU A 594 -35.61 55.76 59.25
CA GLU A 594 -36.71 54.78 59.35
C GLU A 594 -36.73 53.77 58.18
N MET A 595 -36.16 54.12 57.01
CA MET A 595 -36.07 53.20 55.87
C MET A 595 -35.05 52.07 56.09
N SER A 596 -34.04 52.27 56.95
CA SER A 596 -33.05 51.23 57.26
C SER A 596 -33.67 50.02 57.98
N TYR A 597 -34.72 50.26 58.78
CA TYR A 597 -35.49 49.22 59.46
C TYR A 597 -36.24 48.29 58.48
N ALA A 598 -36.56 48.76 57.27
CA ALA A 598 -37.22 47.95 56.25
C ALA A 598 -36.29 46.86 55.66
N ALA A 599 -34.99 47.15 55.50
CA ALA A 599 -34.03 46.24 54.90
C ALA A 599 -33.75 44.98 55.76
N GLY A 600 -33.87 45.09 57.09
CA GLY A 600 -33.68 43.95 57.99
C GLY A 600 -34.63 42.78 57.72
N ARG A 601 -35.85 43.08 57.24
CA ARG A 601 -36.90 42.10 56.93
C ARG A 601 -36.60 41.23 55.70
N GLU A 602 -35.61 41.61 54.89
CA GLU A 602 -35.23 40.90 53.66
C GLU A 602 -34.13 39.84 53.93
N VAL A 603 -33.30 40.06 54.96
CA VAL A 603 -32.19 39.18 55.35
C VAL A 603 -32.67 37.86 55.96
N ASP A 604 -33.76 37.87 56.74
CA ASP A 604 -34.30 36.67 57.38
C ASP A 604 -34.86 35.66 56.36
N ALA A 605 -35.39 36.14 55.23
CA ALA A 605 -35.91 35.28 54.15
C ALA A 605 -34.78 34.48 53.46
N LEU A 606 -33.61 35.10 53.26
CA LEU A 606 -32.43 34.43 52.70
C LEU A 606 -31.90 33.32 53.63
N ARG A 607 -31.95 33.54 54.95
CA ARG A 607 -31.43 32.58 55.94
C ARG A 607 -32.17 31.24 55.90
N ALA A 608 -33.49 31.24 55.70
CA ALA A 608 -34.28 30.02 55.53
C ALA A 608 -33.92 29.21 54.27
N HIS A 609 -33.42 29.87 53.22
CA HIS A 609 -33.06 29.22 51.96
C HIS A 609 -31.70 28.49 52.04
N VAL A 610 -30.80 28.93 52.92
CA VAL A 610 -29.50 28.27 53.16
C VAL A 610 -29.70 26.92 53.85
N THR A 611 -30.52 26.87 54.90
CA THR A 611 -30.80 25.62 55.65
C THR A 611 -31.43 24.52 54.79
N ASN A 612 -32.19 24.90 53.74
CA ASN A 612 -32.68 23.93 52.76
C ASN A 612 -31.55 23.31 51.91
N LEU A 613 -30.53 24.10 51.55
CA LEU A 613 -29.38 23.65 50.77
C LEU A 613 -28.43 22.80 51.62
N GLU A 614 -28.20 23.16 52.88
CA GLU A 614 -27.43 22.35 53.84
C GLU A 614 -28.06 20.95 54.03
N THR A 615 -29.38 20.90 54.17
CA THR A 615 -30.14 19.62 54.24
C THR A 615 -29.98 18.77 52.99
N ARG A 616 -29.85 19.40 51.80
CA ARG A 616 -29.64 18.71 50.52
C ARG A 616 -28.18 18.28 50.31
N LEU A 617 -27.21 18.97 50.90
CA LEU A 617 -25.80 18.60 50.87
C LEU A 617 -25.54 17.34 51.69
N ALA A 618 -26.06 17.26 52.92
CA ALA A 618 -25.97 16.07 53.75
C ALA A 618 -26.63 14.83 53.12
N ALA A 619 -27.67 15.03 52.27
CA ALA A 619 -28.33 13.97 51.50
C ALA A 619 -27.53 13.48 50.27
N LEU A 620 -26.46 14.19 49.89
CA LEU A 620 -25.50 13.81 48.84
C LEU A 620 -24.23 13.19 49.45
N GLU A 621 -23.73 13.76 50.55
CA GLU A 621 -22.58 13.23 51.30
C GLU A 621 -22.85 11.85 51.92
N SER A 622 -24.12 11.47 52.10
CA SER A 622 -24.56 10.12 52.52
C SER A 622 -24.72 9.13 51.36
N LYS A 623 -24.22 9.46 50.15
CA LYS A 623 -24.26 8.62 48.94
C LYS A 623 -22.92 8.55 48.18
N ALA A 624 -21.82 8.90 48.86
CA ALA A 624 -20.45 8.67 48.44
C ALA A 624 -19.77 7.63 49.36
#